data_AF-A0A8F3IIV2-F1
#
_entry.id   AF-A0A8F3IIV2-F1
#
_cell.length_a   1.000
_cell.length_b   1.000
_cell.length_c   1.000
_cell.angle_alpha   90.00
_cell.angle_beta   90.00
_cell.angle_gamma   90.00
#
_symmetry.space_group_name_H-M   'P 1'
#
loop_
_entity.id
_entity.type
_entity.pdbx_description
1 polymer ?
#
loop_
_entity_poly.entity_id
_entity_poly.type
_entity_poly.pdbx_seq_one_letter_code
_entity_poly.pdbx_strand_id
1 'polypeptide(L)'
;MMCPSQDPTLLKALALAHYWGKQIDDGVVTDAGEIARREQMDVTRVREILRLVIIDPQTASAIFEGRQPRTLSLEFLVRKSLPLDWELQRQRVAENGG
;
A
#
# COMPACT_ATOMS: atom_id res chain seq x y z
N MET A 1 15.00 -21.79 -0.15
CA MET A 1 15.50 -20.95 0.96
C MET A 1 14.81 -19.60 0.82
N MET A 2 13.67 -19.39 1.48
CA MET A 2 12.92 -18.12 1.45
C MET A 2 13.45 -17.24 2.58
N CYS A 3 13.97 -16.07 2.24
CA CYS A 3 14.44 -15.08 3.21
C CYS A 3 13.23 -14.59 4.01
N PRO A 4 13.30 -14.49 5.36
CA PRO A 4 12.18 -14.15 6.24
C PRO A 4 11.70 -12.67 6.14
N SER A 5 12.06 -11.95 5.08
CA SER A 5 11.91 -10.49 4.96
C SER A 5 10.79 -10.05 4.00
N GLN A 6 10.16 -10.97 3.28
CA GLN A 6 9.13 -10.64 2.29
C GLN A 6 7.79 -11.17 2.79
N ASP A 7 6.97 -10.28 3.35
CA ASP A 7 5.61 -10.63 3.74
C ASP A 7 4.73 -10.72 2.47
N PRO A 8 4.32 -11.92 2.04
CA PRO A 8 3.59 -12.09 0.79
C PRO A 8 2.21 -11.40 0.82
N THR A 9 1.65 -11.19 2.00
CA THR A 9 0.39 -10.48 2.19
C THR A 9 0.58 -8.98 1.92
N LEU A 10 1.68 -8.40 2.43
CA LEU A 10 2.06 -7.01 2.16
C LEU A 10 2.32 -6.77 0.67
N LEU A 11 3.08 -7.66 0.03
CA LEU A 11 3.37 -7.55 -1.41
C LEU A 11 2.09 -7.63 -2.25
N LYS A 12 1.18 -8.56 -1.93
CA LYS A 12 -0.10 -8.68 -2.62
C LYS A 12 -0.99 -7.45 -2.39
N ALA A 13 -1.03 -6.94 -1.17
CA ALA A 13 -1.80 -5.72 -0.86
C ALA A 13 -1.26 -4.52 -1.64
N LEU A 14 0.06 -4.36 -1.73
CA LEU A 14 0.69 -3.29 -2.49
C LEU A 14 0.39 -3.40 -4.00
N ALA A 15 0.50 -4.60 -4.56
CA ALA A 15 0.16 -4.84 -5.97
C ALA A 15 -1.32 -4.52 -6.26
N LEU A 16 -2.24 -4.97 -5.40
CA LEU A 16 -3.66 -4.67 -5.51
C LEU A 16 -3.94 -3.17 -5.41
N ALA A 17 -3.27 -2.49 -4.49
CA ALA A 17 -3.38 -1.04 -4.34
C ALA A 17 -3.08 -0.35 -5.67
N HIS A 18 -1.88 -0.55 -6.23
CA HIS A 18 -1.48 0.08 -7.49
C HIS A 18 -2.41 -0.30 -8.66
N TYR A 19 -2.82 -1.57 -8.74
CA TYR A 19 -3.73 -2.05 -9.78
C TYR A 19 -5.09 -1.35 -9.71
N TRP A 20 -5.69 -1.27 -8.52
CA TRP A 20 -6.98 -0.61 -8.32
C TRP A 20 -6.89 0.91 -8.48
N GLY A 21 -5.81 1.54 -8.00
CA GLY A 21 -5.55 2.96 -8.20
C GLY A 21 -5.46 3.31 -9.69
N LYS A 22 -4.76 2.47 -10.47
CA LYS A 22 -4.67 2.63 -11.93
C LYS A 22 -6.02 2.45 -12.62
N GLN A 23 -6.83 1.47 -12.20
CA GLN A 23 -8.17 1.31 -12.79
C GLN A 23 -9.09 2.51 -12.52
N ILE A 24 -8.94 3.20 -11.38
CA ILE A 24 -9.68 4.44 -11.09
C ILE A 24 -9.17 5.57 -12.00
N ASP A 25 -7.84 5.70 -12.14
CA ASP A 25 -7.20 6.72 -12.99
C ASP A 25 -7.54 6.55 -14.48
N ASP A 26 -7.50 5.32 -14.98
CA ASP A 26 -7.91 4.95 -16.35
C ASP A 26 -9.45 5.00 -16.55
N GLY A 27 -10.23 5.28 -15.50
CA GLY A 27 -11.70 5.34 -15.56
C GLY A 27 -12.39 3.97 -15.78
N VAL A 28 -11.67 2.87 -15.59
CA VAL A 28 -12.18 1.48 -15.72
C VAL A 28 -13.13 1.11 -14.57
N VAL A 29 -12.93 1.73 -13.41
CA VAL A 29 -13.80 1.63 -12.24
C VAL A 29 -14.09 3.02 -11.69
N THR A 30 -15.32 3.22 -11.22
CA THR A 30 -15.77 4.54 -10.75
C THR A 30 -15.19 4.91 -9.38
N ASP A 31 -15.16 3.95 -8.46
CA ASP A 31 -14.75 4.16 -7.08
C ASP A 31 -14.45 2.84 -6.33
N ALA A 32 -13.97 2.96 -5.10
CA ALA A 32 -13.66 1.83 -4.22
C ALA A 32 -14.84 0.87 -3.98
N GLY A 33 -16.08 1.36 -4.00
CA GLY A 33 -17.29 0.55 -3.86
C GLY A 33 -17.60 -0.29 -5.11
N GLU A 34 -17.16 0.13 -6.29
CA GLU A 34 -17.23 -0.72 -7.48
C GLU A 34 -16.17 -1.82 -7.45
N ILE A 35 -14.95 -1.49 -7.03
CA ILE A 35 -13.89 -2.50 -6.80
C ILE A 35 -14.34 -3.53 -5.76
N ALA A 36 -14.91 -3.08 -4.64
CA ALA A 36 -15.45 -3.96 -3.59
C ALA A 36 -16.47 -4.96 -4.12
N ARG A 37 -17.38 -4.51 -5.00
CA ARG A 37 -18.38 -5.37 -5.65
C ARG A 37 -17.74 -6.37 -6.61
N ARG A 38 -16.78 -5.94 -7.43
CA ARG A 38 -16.07 -6.80 -8.40
C ARG A 38 -15.22 -7.88 -7.71
N GLU A 39 -14.52 -7.50 -6.66
CA GLU A 39 -13.62 -8.39 -5.90
C GLU A 39 -14.36 -9.19 -4.80
N GLN A 40 -15.66 -8.94 -4.60
CA GLN A 40 -16.46 -9.50 -3.51
C GLN A 40 -15.81 -9.28 -2.13
N MET A 41 -15.25 -8.08 -1.94
CA MET A 41 -14.55 -7.67 -0.72
C MET A 41 -15.33 -6.57 -0.01
N ASP A 42 -15.09 -6.43 1.29
CA ASP A 42 -15.63 -5.31 2.04
C ASP A 42 -15.03 -3.98 1.53
N VAL A 43 -15.87 -2.96 1.34
CA VAL A 43 -15.42 -1.65 0.85
C VAL A 43 -14.43 -0.97 1.79
N THR A 44 -14.49 -1.25 3.09
CA THR A 44 -13.51 -0.79 4.08
C THR A 44 -12.15 -1.40 3.78
N ARG A 45 -12.10 -2.71 3.53
CA ARG A 45 -10.87 -3.44 3.18
C ARG A 45 -10.27 -2.91 1.88
N VAL A 46 -11.09 -2.63 0.88
CA VAL A 46 -10.64 -2.03 -0.39
C VAL A 46 -10.06 -0.63 -0.16
N ARG A 47 -10.73 0.21 0.65
CA ARG A 47 -10.21 1.55 1.00
C ARG A 47 -8.90 1.46 1.79
N GLU A 48 -8.76 0.50 2.69
CA GLU A 48 -7.51 0.26 3.41
C GLU A 48 -6.36 -0.09 2.47
N ILE A 49 -6.61 -0.94 1.48
CA ILE A 49 -5.59 -1.34 0.50
C ILE A 49 -5.32 -0.19 -0.47
N LEU A 50 -6.33 0.54 -0.95
CA LEU A 50 -6.14 1.71 -1.80
C LEU A 50 -5.32 2.81 -1.10
N ARG A 51 -5.38 2.93 0.23
CA ARG A 51 -4.48 3.79 1.01
C ARG A 51 -3.01 3.35 0.94
N LEU A 52 -2.68 2.18 0.39
CA LEU A 52 -1.30 1.79 0.11
C LEU A 52 -0.80 2.35 -1.24
N VAL A 53 -1.68 2.82 -2.13
CA VAL A 53 -1.29 3.45 -3.43
C VAL A 53 -0.46 4.70 -3.21
N ILE A 54 -0.72 5.41 -2.12
CA ILE A 54 -0.05 6.69 -1.87
C ILE A 54 1.43 6.50 -1.54
N ILE A 55 1.89 5.28 -1.25
CA ILE A 55 3.29 5.01 -0.91
C ILE A 55 4.20 5.41 -2.07
N ASP A 56 5.19 6.24 -1.73
CA ASP A 56 6.28 6.62 -2.61
C ASP A 56 6.89 5.40 -3.34
N PRO A 57 7.10 5.47 -4.68
CA PRO A 57 7.56 4.35 -5.48
C PRO A 57 8.95 3.82 -5.06
N GLN A 58 9.80 4.65 -4.44
CA GLN A 58 11.08 4.20 -3.88
C GLN A 58 10.86 3.30 -2.65
N THR A 59 9.92 3.66 -1.79
CA THR A 59 9.51 2.88 -0.62
C THR A 59 8.84 1.57 -1.05
N ALA A 60 7.95 1.61 -2.04
CA ALA A 60 7.35 0.42 -2.63
C ALA A 60 8.44 -0.52 -3.18
N SER A 61 9.41 0.01 -3.93
CA SER A 61 10.55 -0.76 -4.45
C SER A 61 11.40 -1.38 -3.35
N ALA A 62 11.69 -0.62 -2.27
CA ALA A 62 12.40 -1.14 -1.11
C ALA A 62 11.65 -2.28 -0.42
N ILE A 63 10.31 -2.24 -0.36
CA ILE A 63 9.48 -3.35 0.14
C ILE A 63 9.59 -4.57 -0.79
N PHE A 64 9.47 -4.36 -2.12
CA PHE A 64 9.63 -5.43 -3.11
C PHE A 64 11.01 -6.07 -3.07
N GLU A 65 12.05 -5.33 -2.71
CA GLU A 65 13.42 -5.84 -2.60
C GLU A 65 13.75 -6.40 -1.22
N GLY A 66 12.77 -6.43 -0.30
CA GLY A 66 12.96 -6.92 1.08
C GLY A 66 13.89 -6.03 1.92
N ARG A 67 14.13 -4.80 1.46
CA ARG A 67 14.90 -3.74 2.15
C ARG A 67 14.01 -2.83 2.99
N GLN A 68 12.78 -3.25 3.26
CA GLN A 68 11.88 -2.50 4.14
C GLN A 68 12.48 -2.36 5.54
N PRO A 69 12.32 -1.20 6.21
CA PRO A 69 12.62 -1.09 7.63
C PRO A 69 11.85 -2.17 8.40
N ARG A 70 12.47 -2.82 9.38
CA ARG A 70 11.81 -3.86 10.22
C ARG A 70 10.55 -3.35 10.92
N THR A 71 10.42 -2.04 11.09
CA THR A 71 9.29 -1.37 11.74
C THR A 71 8.13 -1.07 10.77
N LEU A 72 8.34 -1.23 9.46
CA LEU A 72 7.31 -0.96 8.46
C LEU A 72 6.35 -2.15 8.37
N SER A 73 5.18 -2.02 8.98
CA SER A 73 4.11 -3.04 8.95
C SER A 73 2.94 -2.57 8.10
N LEU A 74 2.18 -3.52 7.53
CA LEU A 74 0.91 -3.23 6.84
C LEU A 74 -0.03 -2.39 7.73
N GLU A 75 -0.10 -2.74 9.02
CA GLU A 75 -0.93 -2.02 9.98
C GLU A 75 -0.48 -0.56 10.14
N PHE A 76 0.83 -0.30 10.12
CA PHE A 76 1.36 1.07 10.16
C PHE A 76 0.94 1.87 8.92
N LEU A 77 1.08 1.29 7.73
CA LEU A 77 0.74 1.93 6.45
C LEU A 77 -0.77 2.19 6.32
N VAL A 78 -1.60 1.30 6.85
CA VAL A 78 -3.06 1.41 6.78
C VAL A 78 -3.64 2.31 7.88
N ARG A 79 -3.06 2.29 9.10
CA ARG A 79 -3.56 3.05 10.26
C ARG A 79 -3.00 4.45 10.36
N LYS A 80 -1.72 4.70 10.04
CA LYS A 80 -1.25 6.08 9.95
C LYS A 80 -1.83 6.68 8.68
N SER A 81 -2.56 7.78 8.84
CA SER A 81 -2.89 8.66 7.73
C SER A 81 -1.58 9.21 7.14
N LEU A 82 -1.03 8.48 6.18
CA LEU A 82 0.13 8.93 5.43
C LEU A 82 -0.34 10.12 4.57
N PRO A 83 0.39 11.24 4.61
CA PRO A 83 0.03 12.41 3.85
C PRO A 83 0.12 12.07 2.35
N LEU A 84 -0.69 12.71 1.51
CA LEU A 84 -0.62 12.51 0.06
C LEU A 84 0.72 12.98 -0.54
N ASP A 85 1.45 13.83 0.20
CA ASP A 85 2.77 14.34 -0.17
C ASP A 85 3.87 13.29 0.05
N TRP A 86 4.58 12.92 -1.03
CA TRP A 86 5.61 11.88 -1.01
C TRP A 86 6.85 12.24 -0.19
N GLU A 87 7.23 13.52 -0.08
CA GLU A 87 8.36 13.93 0.76
C GLU A 87 8.01 13.75 2.24
N LEU A 88 6.80 14.19 2.63
CA LEU A 88 6.32 14.04 4.00
C LEU A 88 6.06 12.58 4.38
N GLN A 89 5.73 11.72 3.41
CA GLN A 89 5.69 10.27 3.62
C GLN A 89 7.06 9.68 3.93
N ARG A 90 8.08 10.00 3.13
CA ARG A 90 9.44 9.50 3.34
C ARG A 90 9.98 9.89 4.71
N GLN A 91 9.69 11.12 5.14
CA GLN A 91 10.03 11.58 6.50
C GLN A 91 9.33 10.72 7.57
N ARG A 92 8.01 10.49 7.47
CA ARG A 92 7.26 9.68 8.45
C ARG A 92 7.67 8.21 8.49
N VAL A 93 8.07 7.66 7.35
CA VAL A 93 8.61 6.29 7.24
C VAL A 93 9.99 6.22 7.90
N ALA A 94 10.85 7.22 7.65
CA ALA A 94 12.17 7.30 8.30
C ALA A 94 12.06 7.52 9.82
N GLU A 95 11.13 8.34 10.28
CA GLU A 95 10.84 8.57 11.72
C GLU A 95 10.35 7.31 12.45
N ASN A 96 9.76 6.35 11.72
CA ASN A 96 9.38 5.05 12.31
C ASN A 96 10.55 4.05 12.41
N GLY A 97 11.73 4.41 11.90
CA GLY A 97 12.96 3.62 12.03
C GLY A 97 13.85 4.01 13.22
N GLY A 98 13.41 4.92 14.08
CA GLY A 98 14.12 5.36 15.30
C GLY A 98 13.76 4.56 16.55
#